data_AF-A0A1F4JJU9-F1
#
_entry.id   AF-A0A1F4JJU9-F1
#
_cell.length_a   1.000
_cell.length_b   1.000
_cell.length_c   1.000
_cell.angle_alpha   90.00
_cell.angle_beta   90.00
_cell.angle_gamma   90.00
#
_symmetry.space_group_name_H-M   'P 1'
#
loop_
_entity.id
_entity.type
_entity.pdbx_description
1 polymer ?
#
loop_
_entity_poly.entity_id
_entity_poly.type
_entity_poly.pdbx_seq_one_letter_code
_entity_poly.pdbx_strand_id
1 'polypeptide(L)' 'MNEENLPPIHFSDHAENVLVTGATGFIGQLLVRALLADGQQVTVLTRNPKHTALMFDGRVHCIHPLCQATCRMFFKPSMS' A
#
# COMPACT_ATOMS: atom_id res chain seq x y z
N MET A 1 -2.50 31.46 -8.16
CA MET A 1 -3.15 30.18 -7.82
C MET A 1 -2.06 29.35 -7.20
N ASN A 2 -2.07 29.18 -5.87
CA ASN A 2 -0.97 28.54 -5.16
C ASN A 2 -1.29 27.05 -5.07
N GLU A 3 -0.45 26.21 -5.68
CA GLU A 3 -0.51 24.74 -5.65
C GLU A 3 -0.21 24.13 -4.27
N GLU A 4 -0.02 24.98 -3.25
CA GLU A 4 0.58 24.63 -1.96
C GLU A 4 -0.41 24.14 -0.89
N ASN A 5 -1.69 23.96 -1.22
CA ASN A 5 -2.70 23.52 -0.25
C ASN A 5 -3.76 22.61 -0.86
N LEU A 6 -3.35 21.68 -1.71
CA LEU A 6 -4.23 20.58 -2.08
C LEU A 6 -4.45 19.72 -0.83
N PRO A 7 -5.71 19.42 -0.45
CA PRO A 7 -5.98 18.51 0.65
C PRO A 7 -5.29 17.16 0.38
N PRO A 8 -4.85 16.44 1.42
CA PRO A 8 -4.32 15.09 1.26
C PRO A 8 -5.27 14.24 0.42
N ILE A 9 -4.71 13.38 -0.43
CA ILE A 9 -5.52 12.51 -1.29
C ILE A 9 -6.30 11.56 -0.38
N HIS A 10 -7.62 11.75 -0.33
CA HIS A 10 -8.54 10.92 0.43
C HIS A 10 -9.00 9.74 -0.43
N PHE A 11 -8.71 8.51 -0.01
CA PHE A 11 -9.13 7.31 -0.72
C PHE A 11 -10.40 6.69 -0.13
N SER A 12 -10.56 6.71 1.19
CA SER A 12 -11.74 6.19 1.89
C SER A 12 -11.88 6.74 3.30
N ASP A 13 -13.12 6.82 3.79
CA ASP A 13 -13.43 7.22 5.18
C ASP A 13 -13.01 6.17 6.23
N HIS A 14 -12.65 4.97 5.77
CA HIS A 14 -12.21 3.85 6.60
C HIS A 14 -10.83 3.37 6.18
N ALA A 15 -10.12 2.74 7.11
CA ALA A 15 -8.84 2.09 6.85
C ALA A 15 -9.07 0.77 6.11
N GLU A 16 -8.78 0.78 4.81
CA GLU A 16 -8.95 -0.36 3.91
C GLU A 16 -7.63 -1.09 3.66
N ASN A 17 -7.74 -2.36 3.25
CA ASN A 17 -6.59 -3.17 2.85
C ASN A 17 -6.37 -3.06 1.33
N VAL A 18 -5.30 -2.37 0.91
CA VAL A 18 -5.00 -2.10 -0.50
C VAL A 18 -3.82 -2.93 -0.97
N LEU A 19 -4.03 -3.76 -2.01
CA LEU A 19 -2.97 -4.49 -2.68
C LEU A 19 -2.42 -3.68 -3.86
N VAL A 20 -1.15 -3.32 -3.79
CA VAL A 20 -0.44 -2.59 -4.85
C VAL A 20 0.53 -3.53 -5.56
N THR A 21 0.33 -3.69 -6.87
CA THR A 21 1.28 -4.35 -7.77
C THR A 21 2.20 -3.32 -8.41
N GLY A 22 3.47 -3.67 -8.65
CA GLY A 22 4.44 -2.73 -9.20
C GLY A 22 4.76 -1.54 -8.28
N ALA A 23 4.57 -1.69 -6.97
CA ALA A 23 4.69 -0.60 -6.01
C ALA A 23 6.10 0.01 -5.89
N THR A 24 7.13 -0.71 -6.35
CA THR A 24 8.50 -0.19 -6.44
C THR A 24 8.78 0.62 -7.71
N GLY A 25 7.82 0.70 -8.65
CA GLY A 25 7.92 1.50 -9.87
C GLY A 25 7.65 2.99 -9.62
N PHE A 26 7.78 3.80 -10.67
CA PHE A 26 7.71 5.27 -10.61
C PHE A 26 6.44 5.78 -9.91
N ILE A 27 5.27 5.54 -10.50
CA ILE A 27 3.98 5.96 -9.90
C ILE A 27 3.63 5.12 -8.67
N GLY A 28 4.04 3.85 -8.64
CA GLY A 28 3.76 2.94 -7.53
C GLY A 28 4.27 3.45 -6.19
N GLN A 29 5.47 4.04 -6.15
CA GLN A 29 6.04 4.58 -4.93
C GLN A 29 5.24 5.79 -4.41
N LEU A 30 4.81 6.67 -5.31
CA LEU A 30 3.99 7.83 -4.97
C LEU A 30 2.62 7.39 -4.47
N LEU A 31 2.01 6.41 -5.14
CA LEU A 31 0.72 5.86 -4.75
C LEU A 31 0.76 5.24 -3.36
N VAL A 32 1.77 4.40 -3.06
CA VAL A 32 1.92 3.79 -1.73
C VAL A 32 2.07 4.86 -0.66
N ARG A 33 2.86 5.91 -0.91
CA ARG A 33 3.05 7.00 0.05
C ARG A 33 1.74 7.75 0.31
N ALA A 34 0.95 8.00 -0.74
CA ALA A 34 -0.35 8.65 -0.61
C ALA A 34 -1.33 7.78 0.20
N LEU A 35 -1.42 6.49 -0.11
CA LEU A 35 -2.26 5.53 0.63
C LEU A 35 -1.87 5.44 2.11
N LEU A 36 -0.57 5.38 2.41
CA LEU A 36 -0.09 5.38 3.80
C LEU A 36 -0.37 6.69 4.52
N ALA A 37 -0.25 7.83 3.84
CA ALA A 37 -0.57 9.15 4.40
C ALA A 37 -2.07 9.30 4.70
N ASP A 38 -2.91 8.62 3.91
CA ASP A 38 -4.36 8.54 4.09
C ASP A 38 -4.80 7.50 5.15
N GLY A 39 -3.85 6.80 5.79
CA GLY A 39 -4.14 5.83 6.85
C GLY A 39 -4.53 4.43 6.36
N GLN A 40 -4.38 4.16 5.07
CA GLN A 40 -4.70 2.87 4.46
C GLN A 40 -3.65 1.80 4.80
N GLN A 41 -4.08 0.54 4.87
CA GLN A 41 -3.20 -0.60 5.09
C GLN A 41 -2.70 -1.13 3.75
N VAL A 42 -1.42 -0.92 3.44
CA VAL A 42 -0.87 -1.25 2.13
C VAL A 42 -0.14 -2.59 2.14
N THR A 43 -0.52 -3.46 1.21
CA THR A 43 0.19 -4.70 0.86
C THR A 43 0.85 -4.54 -0.51
N VAL A 44 2.14 -4.85 -0.61
CA VAL A 44 2.93 -4.75 -1.84
C VAL A 44 3.32 -6.13 -2.35
N LEU A 45 2.97 -6.41 -3.61
CA LEU A 45 3.48 -7.57 -4.33
C LEU A 45 4.88 -7.29 -4.88
N THR A 46 5.89 -7.98 -4.36
CA THR A 46 7.30 -7.75 -4.71
C THR A 46 8.10 -9.04 -4.75
N ARG A 47 9.09 -9.09 -5.65
CA ARG A 47 10.07 -10.19 -5.71
C ARG A 47 11.14 -10.08 -4.62
N ASN A 48 11.31 -8.90 -4.01
CA ASN A 48 12.30 -8.67 -2.95
C ASN A 48 11.63 -7.98 -1.74
N PRO A 49 11.00 -8.75 -0.83
CA PRO A 49 10.27 -8.23 0.32
C PRO A 49 11.12 -7.39 1.27
N LYS A 50 12.37 -7.79 1.52
CA LYS A 50 13.27 -7.08 2.44
C LYS A 50 13.61 -5.68 1.92
N HIS A 51 13.98 -5.59 0.64
CA HIS A 51 14.29 -4.30 0.02
C HIS A 51 13.07 -3.38 -0.02
N THR A 52 11.89 -3.92 -0.38
CA THR A 52 10.65 -3.15 -0.42
C THR A 52 10.20 -2.70 0.98
N ALA A 53 10.32 -3.54 2.00
CA ALA A 53 10.01 -3.14 3.38
C ALA A 53 10.89 -1.97 3.83
N LEU A 54 12.20 -2.03 3.57
CA LEU A 54 13.12 -0.92 3.88
C LEU A 54 12.76 0.37 3.12
N MET A 55 12.37 0.25 1.86
CA MET A 55 11.99 1.40 1.02
C MET A 55 10.79 2.20 1.55
N PHE A 56 9.89 1.54 2.27
CA PHE A 56 8.69 2.14 2.86
C PHE A 56 8.73 2.18 4.39
N ASP A 57 9.93 2.18 4.98
CA ASP A 57 10.15 2.29 6.44
C ASP A 57 9.44 1.19 7.26
N GLY A 58 9.23 0.02 6.68
CA GLY A 58 8.49 -1.08 7.31
C GLY A 58 6.98 -0.87 7.43
N ARG A 59 6.42 0.18 6.81
CA ARG A 59 4.99 0.52 6.89
C ARG A 59 4.08 -0.25 5.93
N VAL A 60 4.65 -1.13 5.11
CA VAL A 60 3.90 -1.95 4.15
C VAL A 60 4.11 -3.42 4.41
N HIS A 61 3.05 -4.21 4.21
CA HIS A 61 3.15 -5.66 4.18
C HIS A 61 3.71 -6.09 2.82
N CYS A 62 4.83 -6.81 2.79
CA CYS A 62 5.41 -7.27 1.53
C CYS A 62 5.06 -8.74 1.29
N ILE A 63 4.50 -9.05 0.13
CA ILE A 63 4.18 -10.42 -0.29
C ILE A 63 4.98 -10.79 -1.54
N HIS A 64 5.45 -12.04 -1.56
CA HIS A 64 6.14 -12.62 -2.71
C HIS A 64 5.13 -12.89 -3.85
N PRO A 65 5.54 -12.94 -5.14
CA PRO A 65 4.69 -13.32 -6.27
C PRO A 65 3.72 -14.45 -5.94
N LEU A 66 2.49 -14.28 -6.42
CA LEU A 66 1.30 -15.04 -6.04
C LEU A 66 1.49 -16.55 -6.28
N CYS A 67 2.01 -17.27 -5.29
CA CYS A 67 1.71 -18.68 -5.12
C CYS A 67 0.31 -18.77 -4.49
N GLN A 68 -0.54 -19.67 -5.01
CA GLN A 68 -1.98 -19.80 -4.71
C GLN A 68 -2.37 -19.72 -3.21
N ALA A 69 -1.46 -20.04 -2.30
CA ALA A 69 -1.67 -20.02 -0.85
C ALA A 69 -1.82 -18.61 -0.24
N THR A 70 -1.38 -17.55 -0.91
CA THR A 70 -1.30 -16.20 -0.30
C THR A 70 -2.66 -15.48 -0.26
N CYS A 71 -3.60 -15.79 -1.15
CA CYS A 71 -4.89 -15.07 -1.28
C CYS A 71 -5.75 -15.06 0.00
N ARG A 72 -5.64 -16.07 0.88
CA ARG A 72 -6.57 -16.24 2.01
C ARG A 72 -6.20 -15.47 3.29
N MET A 73 -4.97 -14.98 3.42
CA MET A 73 -4.51 -14.31 4.66
C MET A 73 -4.68 -12.79 4.67
N PHE A 74 -4.85 -12.13 3.52
CA PHE A 74 -4.77 -10.66 3.43
C PHE A 74 -6.10 -9.92 3.56
N PHE A 75 -7.22 -10.60 3.30
CA PHE A 75 -8.53 -9.99 3.41
C PHE A 75 -9.11 -10.30 4.79
N LYS A 76 -8.77 -9.49 5.80
CA LYS A 76 -9.55 -9.42 7.04
C LYS A 76 -10.74 -8.51 6.74
N PRO A 77 -11.98 -9.02 6.72
CA PRO A 77 -13.14 -8.15 6.59
C PRO A 77 -13.20 -7.25 7.82
N SER A 78 -13.21 -5.94 7.59
CA SER A 78 -13.58 -4.96 8.61
C SER A 78 -15.03 -5.26 8.99
N MET A 79 -15.23 -5.92 10.13
CA MET A 79 -16.54 -6.13 10.73
C MET A 79 -16.81 -4.95 11.65
N SER A 80 -17.88 -4.23 11.31
CA SER A 80 -18.43 -3.05 11.97
C SER A 80 -18.67 -3.20 13.46
#